data_AF-A0A536PM15-F1
#
_entry.id   AF-A0A536PM15-F1
#
_cell.length_a   1.000
_cell.length_b   1.000
_cell.length_c   1.000
_cell.angle_alpha   90.00
_cell.angle_beta   90.00
_cell.angle_gamma   90.00
#
_symmetry.space_group_name_H-M   'P 1'
#
loop_
_entity.id
_entity.type
_entity.pdbx_description
1 polymer ?
#
loop_
_entity_poly.entity_id
_entity_poly.type
_entity_poly.pdbx_seq_one_letter_code
_entity_poly.pdbx_strand_id
1 'polypeptide(L)'
;MAGIVAIGHVGVRTSDLAKLTAFYRDVVGLRLTVAYAGVVSIFEVGDVDLFLEPGRRGELAFDLAADDVDAYRGRLVDAGVECASPKSSRTTGHRSFTFADPEGNVVTVTNAHPRMQAGPSRGRSRSRRPGAARLRPPVPVSRDLFRQISGSFPTGVVVVTTLDPTGAPKGLLTQTFVGLSTEPPLVLISIDTTSRTLSSIQRRREFVLNFLRQGSEDTATRFASKDEDKFRGIPWVPSIVVKGVPVLREASVAYAECVVTQTLEAGDHWIFIASLDGGAVLGGAPLMYYRRMYLAWPEERPAPPLERGA
;
A
#
# COMPACT_ATOMS: atom_id res chain seq x y z
N MET A 1 25.73 8.48 -1.31
CA MET A 1 25.62 9.04 0.06
C MET A 1 24.47 8.30 0.74
N ALA A 2 24.70 7.70 1.91
CA ALA A 2 23.64 7.10 2.70
C ALA A 2 22.78 8.22 3.29
N GLY A 3 21.50 8.27 2.92
CA GLY A 3 20.52 9.21 3.45
C GLY A 3 19.60 8.52 4.44
N ILE A 4 19.07 9.28 5.40
CA ILE A 4 17.98 8.81 6.27
C ILE A 4 16.75 8.59 5.38
N VAL A 5 16.31 7.35 5.26
CA VAL A 5 15.17 6.97 4.39
C VAL A 5 13.82 7.04 5.10
N ALA A 6 13.81 6.96 6.44
CA ALA A 6 12.63 7.10 7.28
C ALA A 6 13.04 7.28 8.76
N ILE A 7 12.09 7.74 9.58
CA ILE A 7 12.17 7.61 11.04
C ILE A 7 11.51 6.28 11.39
N GLY A 8 12.27 5.27 11.81
CA GLY A 8 11.72 3.95 12.13
C GLY A 8 11.06 3.89 13.52
N HIS A 9 11.63 4.60 14.50
CA HIS A 9 11.14 4.59 15.88
C HIS A 9 11.37 5.96 16.54
N VAL A 10 10.45 6.37 17.41
CA VAL A 10 10.60 7.53 18.32
C VAL A 10 10.70 7.00 19.75
N GLY A 11 11.80 7.27 20.45
CA GLY A 11 12.00 6.80 21.83
C GLY A 11 11.77 7.90 22.86
N VAL A 12 10.82 7.69 23.79
CA VAL A 12 10.54 8.57 24.93
C VAL A 12 11.06 7.92 26.21
N ARG A 13 11.91 8.65 26.94
CA ARG A 13 12.40 8.21 28.25
C ARG A 13 11.41 8.57 29.35
N THR A 14 11.13 7.63 30.25
CA THR A 14 10.11 7.81 31.29
C THR A 14 10.57 7.41 32.68
N SER A 15 10.08 8.12 33.70
CA SER A 15 10.28 7.77 35.11
C SER A 15 9.26 6.74 35.62
N ASP A 16 8.10 6.65 34.98
CA ASP A 16 7.02 5.71 35.29
C ASP A 16 6.45 5.11 34.01
N LEU A 17 7.07 4.01 33.58
CA LEU A 17 6.71 3.30 32.35
C LEU A 17 5.26 2.80 32.39
N ALA A 18 4.75 2.36 33.54
CA ALA A 18 3.40 1.81 33.65
C ALA A 18 2.35 2.91 33.46
N LYS A 19 2.52 4.04 34.15
CA LYS A 19 1.63 5.21 34.04
C LYS A 19 1.62 5.76 32.63
N LEU A 20 2.79 5.90 32.00
CA LEU A 20 2.88 6.47 30.65
C LEU A 20 2.33 5.50 29.60
N THR A 21 2.56 4.20 29.74
CA THR A 21 1.97 3.16 28.87
C THR A 21 0.44 3.20 28.93
N ALA A 22 -0.14 3.26 30.14
CA ALA A 22 -1.60 3.35 30.30
C ALA A 22 -2.17 4.61 29.64
N PHE A 23 -1.50 5.75 29.80
CA PHE A 23 -1.93 6.99 29.17
C PHE A 23 -1.93 6.90 27.63
N TYR A 24 -0.84 6.42 27.01
CA TYR A 24 -0.78 6.32 25.55
C TYR A 24 -1.74 5.27 24.98
N ARG A 25 -1.99 4.18 25.71
CA ARG A 25 -2.95 3.14 25.31
C ARG A 25 -4.40 3.61 25.46
N ASP A 26 -4.76 4.09 26.65
CA ASP A 26 -6.16 4.24 27.04
C ASP A 26 -6.70 5.65 26.80
N VAL A 27 -5.83 6.67 26.84
CA VAL A 27 -6.22 8.08 26.67
C VAL A 27 -5.91 8.58 25.27
N VAL A 28 -4.67 8.39 24.81
CA VAL A 28 -4.25 8.77 23.45
C VAL A 28 -4.85 7.79 22.43
N GLY A 29 -5.04 6.53 22.80
CA GLY A 29 -5.69 5.52 21.95
C GLY A 29 -4.74 4.84 20.97
N LEU A 30 -3.43 4.81 21.26
CA LEU A 30 -2.45 4.12 20.43
C LEU A 30 -2.52 2.60 20.65
N ARG A 31 -2.24 1.85 19.58
CA ARG A 31 -2.24 0.38 19.64
C ARG A 31 -0.92 -0.12 20.24
N LEU A 32 -1.00 -0.67 21.45
CA LEU A 32 0.13 -1.36 22.09
C LEU A 32 0.43 -2.68 21.37
N THR A 33 1.65 -2.86 20.88
CA THR A 33 2.07 -4.07 20.13
C THR A 33 2.98 -4.97 20.97
N VAL A 34 3.87 -4.39 21.77
CA VAL A 34 4.81 -5.12 22.65
C VAL A 34 4.88 -4.43 24.01
N ALA A 35 4.88 -5.22 25.08
CA ALA A 35 5.08 -4.72 26.43
C ALA A 35 5.96 -5.68 27.24
N TYR A 36 7.13 -5.20 27.67
CA TYR A 36 8.01 -5.86 28.61
C TYR A 36 8.06 -5.04 29.89
N ALA A 37 7.48 -5.58 30.97
CA ALA A 37 7.35 -4.87 32.25
C ALA A 37 8.72 -4.36 32.75
N GLY A 38 8.80 -3.04 32.99
CA GLY A 38 10.03 -2.39 33.46
C GLY A 38 11.16 -2.26 32.42
N VAL A 39 10.93 -2.63 31.16
CA VAL A 39 11.95 -2.62 30.10
C VAL A 39 11.54 -1.70 28.95
N VAL A 40 10.41 -1.95 28.30
CA VAL A 40 9.94 -1.15 27.16
C VAL A 40 8.46 -1.42 26.86
N SER A 41 7.76 -0.41 26.36
CA SER A 41 6.45 -0.53 25.69
C SER A 41 6.54 0.02 24.27
N ILE A 42 5.95 -0.66 23.29
CA ILE A 42 5.97 -0.28 21.86
C ILE A 42 4.55 -0.08 21.35
N PHE A 43 4.31 1.05 20.69
CA PHE A 43 3.03 1.40 20.07
C PHE A 43 3.19 1.64 18.56
N GLU A 44 2.20 1.18 17.79
CA GLU A 44 2.13 1.40 16.34
C GLU A 44 1.52 2.78 16.03
N VAL A 45 2.20 3.59 15.20
CA VAL A 45 1.76 4.92 14.74
C VAL A 45 1.98 5.06 13.23
N GLY A 46 1.09 4.48 12.43
CA GLY A 46 1.27 4.44 10.97
C GLY A 46 2.47 3.58 10.58
N ASP A 47 3.42 4.14 9.82
CA ASP A 47 4.66 3.45 9.40
C ASP A 47 5.82 3.63 10.42
N VAL A 48 5.55 4.17 11.62
CA VAL A 48 6.54 4.48 12.66
C VAL A 48 6.09 3.89 14.01
N ASP A 49 7.02 3.36 14.79
CA ASP A 49 6.73 2.92 16.17
C ASP A 49 7.14 3.95 17.22
N LEU A 50 6.36 4.05 18.30
CA LEU A 50 6.68 4.83 19.50
C LEU A 50 7.15 3.90 20.62
N PHE A 51 8.38 4.11 21.10
CA PHE A 51 9.03 3.34 22.15
C PHE A 51 8.99 4.13 23.45
N LEU A 52 8.50 3.53 24.53
CA LEU A 52 8.59 4.09 25.88
C LEU A 52 9.61 3.28 26.68
N GLU A 53 10.68 3.91 27.16
CA GLU A 53 11.78 3.24 27.84
C GLU A 53 12.09 3.89 29.20
N PRO A 54 12.42 3.14 30.27
CA PRO A 54 12.86 3.72 31.53
C PRO A 54 14.09 4.61 31.34
N GLY A 55 14.15 5.76 32.03
CA GLY A 55 15.34 6.62 32.00
C GLY A 55 15.15 8.04 32.53
N ARG A 56 16.18 8.88 32.34
CA ARG A 56 16.13 10.31 32.69
C ARG A 56 15.29 11.08 31.67
N ARG A 57 14.47 12.02 32.16
CA ARG A 57 13.64 12.93 31.36
C ARG A 57 14.47 13.76 30.38
N GLY A 58 13.91 14.07 29.22
CA GLY A 58 14.44 15.02 28.24
C GLY A 58 13.31 15.67 27.46
N GLU A 59 13.52 16.88 26.93
CA GLU A 59 12.55 17.53 26.04
C GLU A 59 12.52 16.81 24.70
N LEU A 60 11.48 16.01 24.47
CA LEU A 60 11.21 15.41 23.16
C LEU A 60 9.85 15.90 22.67
N ALA A 61 9.87 16.67 21.57
CA ALA A 61 8.67 17.02 20.84
C ALA A 61 8.53 16.07 19.64
N PHE A 62 7.38 15.40 19.52
CA PHE A 62 7.04 14.60 18.36
C PHE A 62 5.56 14.81 18.00
N ASP A 63 5.27 14.63 16.71
CA ASP A 63 3.99 15.00 16.12
C ASP A 63 3.11 13.76 15.88
N LEU A 64 1.85 13.81 16.32
CA LEU A 64 0.84 12.82 15.99
C LEU A 64 -0.09 13.36 14.90
N ALA A 65 -0.36 12.55 13.88
CA ALA A 65 -1.30 12.88 12.82
C ALA A 65 -2.73 12.49 13.24
N ALA A 66 -3.70 13.41 13.08
CA ALA A 66 -5.12 13.12 13.27
C ALA A 66 -5.93 13.53 12.03
N ASP A 67 -6.90 12.70 11.64
CA ASP A 67 -7.80 13.00 10.51
C ASP A 67 -8.70 14.22 10.81
N ASP A 68 -9.11 14.36 12.07
CA ASP A 68 -9.84 15.53 12.59
C ASP A 68 -9.24 15.97 13.93
N VAL A 69 -8.50 17.07 13.88
CA VAL A 69 -7.76 17.62 15.02
C VAL A 69 -8.69 18.16 16.10
N ASP A 70 -9.83 18.76 15.73
CA ASP A 70 -10.75 19.36 16.69
C ASP A 70 -11.56 18.26 17.41
N ALA A 71 -12.03 17.25 16.66
CA ALA A 71 -12.72 16.10 17.25
C ALA A 71 -11.78 15.28 18.14
N TYR A 72 -10.53 15.07 17.71
CA TYR A 72 -9.52 14.37 18.51
C TYR A 72 -9.20 15.14 19.81
N ARG A 73 -9.04 16.48 19.72
CA ARG A 73 -8.88 17.33 20.90
C ARG A 73 -10.07 17.22 21.86
N GLY A 74 -11.30 17.23 21.33
CA GLY A 74 -12.51 17.06 22.14
C GLY A 74 -12.44 15.80 23.00
N ARG A 75 -12.04 14.68 22.42
CA ARG A 75 -11.87 13.40 23.13
C ARG A 75 -10.83 13.47 24.25
N LEU A 76 -9.69 14.14 24.00
CA LEU A 76 -8.66 14.31 25.02
C LEU A 76 -9.14 15.20 26.18
N VAL A 77 -9.87 16.27 25.87
CA VAL A 77 -10.46 17.15 26.88
C VAL A 77 -11.51 16.40 27.71
N ASP A 78 -12.36 15.60 27.07
CA ASP A 78 -13.36 14.75 27.76
C ASP A 78 -12.68 13.69 28.66
N ALA A 79 -11.47 13.25 28.30
CA ALA A 79 -10.63 12.37 29.11
C ALA A 79 -9.81 13.11 30.20
N GLY A 80 -10.01 14.43 30.37
CA GLY A 80 -9.36 15.23 31.41
C GLY A 80 -7.96 15.75 31.06
N VAL A 81 -7.55 15.71 29.80
CA VAL A 81 -6.24 16.23 29.34
C VAL A 81 -6.34 17.72 29.02
N GLU A 82 -5.47 18.53 29.63
CA GLU A 82 -5.37 19.94 29.32
C GLU A 82 -4.74 20.14 27.93
N CYS A 83 -5.52 20.70 26.99
CA CYS A 83 -5.13 20.89 25.60
C CYS A 83 -5.14 22.37 25.24
N ALA A 84 -4.04 22.85 24.65
CA ALA A 84 -3.98 24.18 24.06
C ALA A 84 -5.07 24.38 23.00
N SER A 85 -5.50 25.63 22.80
CA SER A 85 -6.43 25.95 21.71
C SER A 85 -5.79 25.64 20.35
N PRO A 86 -6.50 24.95 19.42
CA PRO A 86 -5.97 24.65 18.11
C PRO A 86 -5.59 25.91 17.34
N LYS A 87 -4.42 25.89 16.73
CA LYS A 87 -3.91 26.96 15.87
C LYS A 87 -3.84 26.44 14.44
N SER A 88 -4.03 27.33 13.48
CA SER A 88 -3.82 27.04 12.06
C SER A 88 -2.60 27.77 11.56
N SER A 89 -1.64 27.03 11.00
CA SER A 89 -0.47 27.58 10.33
C SER A 89 -0.90 28.20 9.00
N ARG A 90 -0.64 29.51 8.85
CA ARG A 90 -0.89 30.22 7.59
C ARG A 90 0.03 29.76 6.46
N THR A 91 1.20 29.22 6.79
CA THR A 91 2.23 28.82 5.83
C THR A 91 2.00 27.40 5.30
N THR A 92 1.63 26.47 6.17
CA THR A 92 1.49 25.05 5.83
C THR A 92 0.03 24.60 5.72
N GLY A 93 -0.93 25.44 6.13
CA GLY A 93 -2.35 25.09 6.16
C GLY A 93 -2.72 24.08 7.26
N HIS A 94 -1.75 23.65 8.06
CA HIS A 94 -1.98 22.72 9.15
C HIS A 94 -2.80 23.31 10.26
N ARG A 95 -3.68 22.48 10.80
CA ARG A 95 -4.33 22.70 12.07
C ARG A 95 -3.64 21.82 13.10
N SER A 96 -3.22 22.40 14.21
CA SER A 96 -2.54 21.66 15.26
C SER A 96 -2.87 22.20 16.65
N PHE A 97 -2.74 21.37 17.67
CA PHE A 97 -2.72 21.79 19.07
C PHE A 97 -1.65 21.00 19.83
N THR A 98 -1.30 21.48 21.01
CA THR A 98 -0.34 20.80 21.89
C THR A 98 -1.00 20.42 23.21
N PHE A 99 -0.52 19.35 23.82
CA PHE A 99 -0.83 18.97 25.20
C PHE A 99 0.43 18.43 25.87
N ALA A 100 0.41 18.34 27.20
CA ALA A 100 1.47 17.69 27.96
C ALA A 100 1.01 16.28 28.38
N ASP A 101 1.88 15.29 28.22
CA ASP A 101 1.65 13.96 28.78
C ASP A 101 1.79 13.98 30.33
N PRO A 102 1.48 12.89 31.05
CA PRO A 102 1.56 12.84 32.52
C PRO A 102 2.96 13.02 33.12
N GLU A 103 4.01 13.07 32.29
CA GLU A 103 5.39 13.33 32.70
C GLU A 103 5.92 14.70 32.22
N GLY A 104 5.10 15.47 31.52
CA GLY A 104 5.41 16.83 31.05
C GLY A 104 6.02 16.90 29.66
N ASN A 105 6.07 15.80 28.90
CA ASN A 105 6.53 15.84 27.51
C ASN A 105 5.48 16.56 26.65
N VAL A 106 5.94 17.47 25.78
CA VAL A 106 5.04 18.24 24.91
C VAL A 106 4.76 17.44 23.65
N VAL A 107 3.50 17.09 23.46
CA VAL A 107 3.02 16.38 22.27
C VAL A 107 2.26 17.35 21.38
N THR A 108 2.62 17.40 20.10
CA THR A 108 1.87 18.17 19.10
C THR A 108 0.99 17.24 18.29
N VAL A 109 -0.30 17.56 18.18
CA VAL A 109 -1.21 16.87 17.28
C VAL A 109 -1.47 17.78 16.10
N THR A 110 -1.20 17.29 14.89
CA THR A 110 -1.36 18.03 13.64
C THR A 110 -2.29 17.26 12.71
N ASN A 111 -3.07 17.96 11.89
CA ASN A 111 -3.94 17.30 10.93
C ASN A 111 -3.09 16.51 9.92
N ALA A 112 -3.51 15.27 9.64
CA ALA A 112 -2.83 14.41 8.68
C ALA A 112 -2.70 15.13 7.33
N HIS A 113 -1.48 15.25 6.82
CA HIS A 113 -1.27 15.64 5.43
C HIS A 113 -1.89 14.58 4.51
N PRO A 114 -2.72 14.94 3.51
CA PRO A 114 -2.79 14.09 2.33
C PRO A 114 -1.35 13.99 1.79
N ARG A 115 -0.83 12.77 1.66
CA ARG A 115 0.49 12.48 1.08
C ARG A 115 0.74 13.43 -0.10
N MET A 116 1.84 14.20 -0.04
CA MET A 116 2.20 15.16 -1.08
C MET A 116 2.15 14.49 -2.47
N GLN A 117 1.20 14.90 -3.30
CA GLN A 117 1.39 14.86 -4.75
C GLN A 117 2.32 16.02 -5.10
N ALA A 118 3.46 15.71 -5.72
CA ALA A 118 4.31 16.71 -6.35
C ALA A 118 3.50 17.42 -7.46
N GLY A 119 3.39 18.75 -7.37
CA GLY A 119 2.76 19.60 -8.40
C GLY A 119 3.67 19.82 -9.62
N PRO A 120 3.28 20.70 -10.59
CA PRO A 120 3.06 22.10 -10.24
C PRO A 120 1.99 22.92 -11.02
N SER A 121 1.61 24.02 -10.37
CA SER A 121 1.27 25.36 -10.89
C SER A 121 -0.13 25.72 -11.44
N ARG A 122 -0.77 26.62 -10.67
CA ARG A 122 -1.41 27.91 -11.01
C ARG A 122 -2.56 27.98 -12.03
N GLY A 123 -3.71 28.48 -11.57
CA GLY A 123 -4.55 29.38 -12.38
C GLY A 123 -6.08 29.22 -12.30
N ARG A 124 -6.66 29.69 -11.19
CA ARG A 124 -8.09 30.02 -10.91
C ARG A 124 -9.09 30.11 -12.09
N SER A 125 -10.26 29.48 -11.93
CA SER A 125 -11.56 30.20 -11.81
C SER A 125 -12.65 29.32 -11.19
N ARG A 126 -13.60 29.98 -10.51
CA ARG A 126 -14.49 29.52 -9.44
C ARG A 126 -15.78 28.81 -9.91
N SER A 127 -16.37 28.11 -8.93
CA SER A 127 -17.81 27.86 -8.67
C SER A 127 -18.19 26.38 -8.84
N ARG A 128 -18.81 25.66 -7.89
CA ARG A 128 -19.65 25.97 -6.70
C ARG A 128 -19.48 24.88 -5.63
N ARG A 129 -19.71 25.21 -4.35
CA ARG A 129 -20.09 24.22 -3.32
C ARG A 129 -21.45 23.58 -3.69
N PRO A 130 -21.67 22.30 -3.33
CA PRO A 130 -22.75 21.97 -2.39
C PRO A 130 -22.27 20.91 -1.37
N GLY A 131 -22.59 20.92 -0.08
CA GLY A 131 -23.89 21.14 0.54
C GLY A 131 -24.45 19.78 0.99
N ALA A 132 -24.62 19.60 2.32
CA ALA A 132 -25.14 18.43 3.03
C ALA A 132 -24.37 17.12 2.80
N ALA A 133 -24.47 16.17 3.74
CA ALA A 133 -24.23 14.77 3.38
C ALA A 133 -25.25 14.41 2.29
N ARG A 134 -24.84 14.51 1.02
CA ARG A 134 -25.40 13.60 0.04
C ARG A 134 -24.94 12.24 0.54
N LEU A 135 -25.88 11.31 0.75
CA LEU A 135 -25.63 9.91 0.38
C LEU A 135 -24.67 9.97 -0.80
N ARG A 136 -23.50 9.30 -0.75
CA ARG A 136 -22.67 9.12 -1.95
C ARG A 136 -23.68 8.94 -3.08
N PRO A 137 -23.76 9.83 -4.10
CA PRO A 137 -24.73 9.61 -5.17
C PRO A 137 -24.53 8.16 -5.60
N PRO A 138 -25.61 7.42 -5.92
CA PRO A 138 -25.46 6.04 -6.38
C PRO A 138 -24.30 6.04 -7.35
N VAL A 139 -23.28 5.21 -7.09
CA VAL A 139 -21.95 5.26 -7.73
C VAL A 139 -22.12 5.88 -9.12
N PRO A 140 -21.56 7.09 -9.39
CA PRO A 140 -22.01 7.93 -10.51
C PRO A 140 -21.94 7.21 -11.86
N VAL A 141 -21.20 6.11 -11.89
CA VAL A 141 -21.15 5.11 -12.93
C VAL A 141 -21.68 3.79 -12.35
N SER A 142 -22.68 3.17 -12.99
CA SER A 142 -23.13 1.83 -12.60
C SER A 142 -21.96 0.83 -12.68
N ARG A 143 -22.00 -0.26 -11.89
CA ARG A 143 -20.95 -1.30 -11.98
C ARG A 143 -20.78 -1.82 -13.41
N ASP A 144 -21.87 -1.91 -14.17
CA ASP A 144 -21.83 -2.37 -15.55
C ASP A 144 -21.18 -1.35 -16.49
N LEU A 145 -21.50 -0.05 -16.36
CA LEU A 145 -20.84 1.00 -17.14
C LEU A 145 -19.35 1.10 -16.77
N PHE A 146 -18.99 0.94 -15.50
CA PHE A 146 -17.59 0.90 -15.08
C PHE A 146 -16.86 -0.28 -15.74
N ARG A 147 -17.45 -1.48 -15.69
CA ARG A 147 -16.87 -2.67 -16.35
C ARG A 147 -16.75 -2.50 -17.86
N GLN A 148 -17.70 -1.84 -18.51
CA GLN A 148 -17.63 -1.54 -19.95
C GLN A 148 -16.51 -0.56 -20.28
N ILE A 149 -16.38 0.52 -19.50
CA ILE A 149 -15.30 1.51 -19.66
C ILE A 149 -13.94 0.84 -19.43
N SER A 150 -13.75 0.17 -18.29
CA SER A 150 -12.49 -0.51 -17.97
C SER A 150 -12.16 -1.60 -18.98
N GLY A 151 -13.15 -2.39 -19.40
CA GLY A 151 -12.97 -3.45 -20.41
C GLY A 151 -12.67 -2.95 -21.82
N SER A 152 -12.77 -1.64 -22.06
CA SER A 152 -12.38 -0.99 -23.32
C SER A 152 -10.89 -0.67 -23.39
N PHE A 153 -10.14 -0.84 -22.29
CA PHE A 153 -8.69 -0.75 -22.29
C PHE A 153 -8.09 -2.16 -22.42
N PRO A 154 -7.43 -2.51 -23.56
CA PRO A 154 -6.77 -3.79 -23.70
C PRO A 154 -5.59 -3.90 -22.73
N THR A 155 -5.36 -5.09 -22.20
CA THR A 155 -4.28 -5.34 -21.23
C THR A 155 -3.54 -6.62 -21.59
N GLY A 156 -2.29 -6.73 -21.16
CA GLY A 156 -1.62 -8.01 -21.06
C GLY A 156 -2.21 -8.83 -19.90
N VAL A 157 -2.06 -10.15 -19.96
CA VAL A 157 -2.52 -11.06 -18.91
C VAL A 157 -1.34 -11.44 -18.00
N VAL A 158 -1.52 -11.28 -16.69
CA VAL A 158 -0.49 -11.60 -15.69
C VAL A 158 -1.03 -12.60 -14.68
N VAL A 159 -0.23 -13.60 -14.31
CA VAL A 159 -0.50 -14.45 -13.15
C VAL A 159 0.43 -14.07 -12.02
N VAL A 160 -0.15 -13.66 -10.90
CA VAL A 160 0.56 -13.45 -9.64
C VAL A 160 0.65 -14.78 -8.93
N THR A 161 1.84 -15.15 -8.48
CA THR A 161 2.08 -16.37 -7.70
C THR A 161 2.83 -16.04 -6.41
N THR A 162 2.57 -16.80 -5.37
CA THR A 162 3.22 -16.69 -4.05
C THR A 162 3.12 -18.05 -3.35
N LEU A 163 3.62 -18.14 -2.12
CA LEU A 163 3.44 -19.28 -1.24
C LEU A 163 2.58 -18.89 -0.03
N ASP A 164 1.73 -19.80 0.42
CA ASP A 164 1.04 -19.63 1.71
C ASP A 164 1.96 -19.99 2.89
N PRO A 165 1.53 -19.80 4.15
CA PRO A 165 2.35 -20.11 5.32
C PRO A 165 2.78 -21.58 5.45
N THR A 166 2.10 -22.50 4.78
CA THR A 166 2.46 -23.94 4.75
C THR A 166 3.47 -24.26 3.66
N GLY A 167 3.83 -23.28 2.81
CA GLY A 167 4.67 -23.47 1.64
C GLY A 167 3.90 -23.96 0.41
N ALA A 168 2.57 -24.03 0.45
CA ALA A 168 1.77 -24.44 -0.70
C ALA A 168 1.61 -23.27 -1.70
N PRO A 169 1.67 -23.53 -3.01
CA PRO A 169 1.61 -22.49 -4.02
C PRO A 169 0.21 -21.88 -4.10
N LYS A 170 0.16 -20.54 -4.18
CA LYS A 170 -1.06 -19.75 -4.38
C LYS A 170 -0.87 -18.83 -5.58
N GLY A 171 -1.95 -18.52 -6.27
CA GLY A 171 -1.91 -17.60 -7.39
C GLY A 171 -3.27 -17.09 -7.84
N LEU A 172 -3.24 -15.97 -8.55
CA LEU A 172 -4.40 -15.38 -9.20
C LEU A 172 -4.02 -14.80 -10.56
N LEU A 173 -4.98 -14.73 -11.47
CA LEU A 173 -4.86 -13.89 -12.65
C LEU A 173 -5.15 -12.44 -12.27
N THR A 174 -4.36 -11.51 -12.79
CA THR A 174 -4.61 -10.07 -12.74
C THR A 174 -4.27 -9.39 -14.05
N GLN A 175 -4.81 -8.19 -14.24
CA GLN A 175 -4.59 -7.31 -15.39
C GLN A 175 -4.14 -5.92 -14.93
N THR A 176 -3.89 -5.77 -13.63
CA THR A 176 -3.67 -4.49 -12.96
C THR A 176 -2.19 -4.12 -12.90
N PHE A 177 -1.34 -4.82 -13.64
CA PHE A 177 0.09 -4.57 -13.64
C PHE A 177 0.40 -3.20 -14.23
N VAL A 178 1.24 -2.44 -13.52
CA VAL A 178 1.80 -1.19 -14.01
C VAL A 178 3.29 -1.16 -13.65
N GLY A 179 4.15 -0.90 -14.64
CA GLY A 179 5.53 -0.48 -14.37
C GLY A 179 5.53 0.94 -13.81
N LEU A 180 5.98 1.11 -12.58
CA LEU A 180 5.79 2.36 -11.82
C LEU A 180 7.02 3.26 -11.87
N SER A 181 8.21 2.69 -11.70
CA SER A 181 9.47 3.45 -11.64
C SER A 181 10.61 2.61 -12.19
N THR A 182 11.60 3.27 -12.80
CA THR A 182 12.85 2.64 -13.24
C THR A 182 13.98 2.80 -12.23
N GLU A 183 13.93 3.81 -11.36
CA GLU A 183 14.96 4.06 -10.34
C GLU A 183 14.33 4.60 -9.02
N PRO A 184 14.12 3.75 -7.99
CA PRO A 184 14.33 2.30 -8.00
C PRO A 184 13.32 1.57 -8.91
N PRO A 185 13.60 0.33 -9.35
CA PRO A 185 12.70 -0.45 -10.19
C PRO A 185 11.46 -0.88 -9.40
N LEU A 186 10.34 -0.21 -9.62
CA LEU A 186 9.08 -0.47 -8.92
C LEU A 186 7.98 -0.88 -9.89
N VAL A 187 7.12 -1.77 -9.41
CA VAL A 187 5.89 -2.20 -10.09
C VAL A 187 4.70 -2.06 -9.16
N LEU A 188 3.50 -2.04 -9.73
CA LEU A 188 2.24 -2.00 -9.00
C LEU A 188 1.29 -3.09 -9.50
N ILE A 189 0.59 -3.74 -8.57
CA ILE A 189 -0.59 -4.57 -8.83
C ILE A 189 -1.71 -4.22 -7.83
N SER A 190 -2.96 -4.52 -8.17
CA SER A 190 -4.06 -4.53 -7.23
C SER A 190 -4.74 -5.89 -7.15
N ILE A 191 -5.22 -6.23 -5.96
CA ILE A 191 -5.81 -7.54 -5.64
C ILE A 191 -7.11 -7.33 -4.88
N ASP A 192 -8.16 -7.98 -5.36
CA ASP A 192 -9.49 -7.95 -4.74
C ASP A 192 -9.45 -8.48 -3.30
N THR A 193 -10.16 -7.82 -2.39
CA THR A 193 -10.28 -8.18 -0.96
C THR A 193 -10.80 -9.60 -0.72
N THR A 194 -11.54 -10.17 -1.66
CA THR A 194 -12.07 -11.54 -1.61
C THR A 194 -11.10 -12.59 -2.16
N SER A 195 -9.96 -12.20 -2.70
CA SER A 195 -8.95 -13.12 -3.24
C SER A 195 -8.32 -13.95 -2.13
N ARG A 196 -8.36 -15.29 -2.27
CA ARG A 196 -7.67 -16.21 -1.34
C ARG A 196 -6.15 -16.03 -1.34
N THR A 197 -5.58 -15.52 -2.43
CA THR A 197 -4.14 -15.27 -2.56
C THR A 197 -3.71 -14.00 -1.83
N LEU A 198 -4.63 -13.06 -1.57
CA LEU A 198 -4.34 -11.77 -0.91
C LEU A 198 -3.61 -11.97 0.42
N SER A 199 -4.17 -12.82 1.29
CA SER A 199 -3.62 -13.05 2.63
C SER A 199 -2.22 -13.67 2.59
N SER A 200 -1.90 -14.42 1.54
CA SER A 200 -0.57 -15.01 1.35
C SER A 200 0.44 -13.93 0.95
N ILE A 201 0.07 -13.01 0.05
CA ILE A 201 0.95 -11.89 -0.35
C ILE A 201 1.15 -10.90 0.79
N GLN A 202 0.10 -10.56 1.55
CA GLN A 202 0.22 -9.66 2.70
C GLN A 202 1.21 -10.18 3.74
N ARG A 203 1.14 -11.47 4.07
CA ARG A 203 2.06 -12.10 5.03
C ARG A 203 3.45 -12.33 4.46
N ARG A 204 3.53 -12.87 3.25
CA ARG A 204 4.80 -13.31 2.65
C ARG A 204 5.62 -12.15 2.13
N ARG A 205 4.98 -11.08 1.66
CA ARG A 205 5.62 -9.90 1.03
C ARG A 205 6.41 -10.19 -0.24
N GLU A 206 6.44 -11.44 -0.71
CA GLU A 206 7.19 -11.89 -1.88
C GLU A 206 6.22 -12.53 -2.88
N PHE A 207 6.31 -12.17 -4.16
CA PHE A 207 5.50 -12.75 -5.23
C PHE A 207 6.24 -12.73 -6.57
N VAL A 208 5.76 -13.53 -7.53
CA VAL A 208 6.22 -13.50 -8.92
C VAL A 208 5.07 -13.06 -9.81
N LEU A 209 5.34 -12.10 -10.71
CA LEU A 209 4.48 -11.74 -11.83
C LEU A 209 4.89 -12.56 -13.05
N ASN A 210 3.96 -13.34 -13.58
CA ASN A 210 4.16 -14.17 -14.77
C ASN A 210 3.37 -13.55 -15.92
N PHE A 211 4.06 -12.92 -16.88
CA PHE A 211 3.43 -12.27 -18.04
C PHE A 211 3.11 -13.33 -19.08
N LEU A 212 1.84 -13.68 -19.23
CA LEU A 212 1.45 -14.85 -20.00
C LEU A 212 1.68 -14.69 -21.51
N ARG A 213 2.03 -15.80 -22.16
CA ARG A 213 2.15 -15.87 -23.62
C ARG A 213 0.86 -16.32 -24.30
N GLN A 214 0.73 -15.97 -25.57
CA GLN A 214 -0.28 -16.53 -26.46
C GLN A 214 -0.26 -18.07 -26.39
N GLY A 215 -1.45 -18.70 -26.40
CA GLY A 215 -1.59 -20.15 -26.23
C GLY A 215 -1.68 -20.59 -24.76
N SER A 216 -1.60 -19.66 -23.80
CA SER A 216 -1.76 -19.94 -22.36
C SER A 216 -3.14 -19.56 -21.81
N GLU A 217 -4.18 -19.57 -22.66
CA GLU A 217 -5.56 -19.23 -22.30
C GLU A 217 -6.13 -20.15 -21.21
N ASP A 218 -5.80 -21.45 -21.25
CA ASP A 218 -6.21 -22.42 -20.23
C ASP A 218 -5.58 -22.11 -18.87
N THR A 219 -4.29 -21.76 -18.85
CA THR A 219 -3.58 -21.29 -17.65
C THR A 219 -4.24 -20.02 -17.13
N ALA A 220 -4.49 -19.03 -17.98
CA ALA A 220 -5.14 -17.78 -17.62
C ALA A 220 -6.52 -18.04 -16.97
N THR A 221 -7.36 -18.84 -17.63
CA THR A 221 -8.71 -19.18 -17.17
C THR A 221 -8.69 -19.89 -15.83
N ARG A 222 -7.74 -20.82 -15.64
CA ARG A 222 -7.58 -21.53 -14.38
C ARG A 222 -7.20 -20.60 -13.24
N PHE A 223 -6.24 -19.70 -13.46
CA PHE A 223 -5.82 -18.74 -12.43
C PHE A 223 -6.87 -17.65 -12.14
N ALA A 224 -7.79 -17.37 -13.07
CA ALA A 224 -8.96 -16.51 -12.85
C ALA A 224 -10.09 -17.20 -12.06
N SER A 225 -10.15 -18.54 -12.06
CA SER A 225 -11.20 -19.31 -11.39
C SER A 225 -11.11 -19.29 -9.85
N LYS A 226 -12.13 -19.87 -9.19
CA LYS A 226 -12.10 -20.18 -7.75
C LYS A 226 -11.65 -21.62 -7.43
N ASP A 227 -10.96 -22.29 -8.36
CA ASP A 227 -10.39 -23.62 -8.10
C ASP A 227 -9.37 -23.55 -6.95
N GLU A 228 -9.37 -24.55 -6.07
CA GLU A 228 -8.42 -24.69 -4.96
C GLU A 228 -7.07 -25.22 -5.43
N ASP A 229 -7.07 -26.07 -6.46
CA ASP A 229 -5.86 -26.70 -6.98
C ASP A 229 -5.46 -26.13 -8.35
N LYS A 230 -5.25 -24.80 -8.37
CA LYS A 230 -4.89 -24.06 -9.58
C LYS A 230 -3.57 -24.52 -10.21
N PHE A 231 -2.68 -25.11 -9.42
CA PHE A 231 -1.34 -25.51 -9.88
C PHE A 231 -1.29 -26.95 -10.43
N ARG A 232 -2.37 -27.73 -10.29
CA ARG A 232 -2.40 -29.14 -10.72
C ARG A 232 -2.02 -29.33 -12.19
N GLY A 233 -0.88 -29.96 -12.47
CA GLY A 233 -0.45 -30.22 -13.85
C GLY A 233 -0.06 -28.96 -14.63
N ILE A 234 0.17 -27.83 -13.95
CA ILE A 234 0.83 -26.66 -14.54
C ILE A 234 2.33 -26.75 -14.20
N PRO A 235 3.23 -26.83 -15.18
CA PRO A 235 4.67 -26.79 -14.93
C PRO A 235 5.09 -25.46 -14.33
N TRP A 236 5.87 -25.51 -13.24
CA TRP A 236 6.48 -24.34 -12.63
C TRP A 236 7.80 -24.69 -11.97
N VAL A 237 8.67 -23.69 -11.83
CA VAL A 237 9.96 -23.84 -11.15
C VAL A 237 10.04 -22.89 -9.95
N PRO A 238 10.71 -23.27 -8.85
CA PRO A 238 10.88 -22.39 -7.70
C PRO A 238 11.86 -21.25 -8.04
N SER A 239 11.47 -20.02 -7.70
CA SER A 239 12.37 -18.86 -7.75
C SER A 239 13.49 -18.99 -6.72
N ILE A 240 14.70 -18.58 -7.07
CA ILE A 240 15.81 -18.44 -6.12
C ILE A 240 15.74 -17.07 -5.41
N VAL A 241 15.40 -15.99 -6.13
CA VAL A 241 15.37 -14.61 -5.63
C VAL A 241 14.30 -14.43 -4.55
N VAL A 242 13.08 -14.92 -4.82
CA VAL A 242 11.94 -14.85 -3.90
C VAL A 242 11.63 -16.22 -3.28
N LYS A 243 12.69 -16.97 -2.93
CA LYS A 243 12.66 -18.10 -1.97
C LYS A 243 11.57 -19.14 -2.22
N GLY A 244 11.56 -19.69 -3.44
CA GLY A 244 10.71 -20.82 -3.81
C GLY A 244 9.36 -20.45 -4.39
N VAL A 245 9.02 -19.16 -4.51
CA VAL A 245 7.77 -18.74 -5.15
C VAL A 245 7.72 -19.29 -6.59
N PRO A 246 6.58 -19.85 -7.05
CA PRO A 246 6.48 -20.46 -8.37
C PRO A 246 6.74 -19.49 -9.53
N VAL A 247 7.45 -19.95 -10.55
CA VAL A 247 7.63 -19.26 -11.83
C VAL A 247 7.06 -20.13 -12.95
N LEU A 248 6.06 -19.61 -13.67
CA LEU A 248 5.35 -20.29 -14.76
C LEU A 248 6.07 -20.07 -16.10
N ARG A 249 7.34 -20.48 -16.20
CA ARG A 249 8.21 -20.14 -17.34
C ARG A 249 7.62 -20.52 -18.70
N GLU A 250 7.06 -21.73 -18.81
CA GLU A 250 6.52 -22.23 -20.09
C GLU A 250 5.29 -21.46 -20.56
N ALA A 251 4.51 -20.93 -19.62
CA ALA A 251 3.30 -20.16 -19.88
C ALA A 251 3.56 -18.65 -20.05
N SER A 252 4.82 -18.20 -20.00
CA SER A 252 5.15 -16.77 -19.90
C SER A 252 6.06 -16.26 -21.01
N VAL A 253 5.86 -15.01 -21.45
CA VAL A 253 6.83 -14.25 -22.26
C VAL A 253 7.90 -13.57 -21.41
N ALA A 254 7.60 -13.34 -20.14
CA ALA A 254 8.53 -12.81 -19.14
C ALA A 254 8.03 -13.13 -17.73
N TYR A 255 8.89 -13.01 -16.73
CA TYR A 255 8.48 -12.95 -15.32
C TYR A 255 9.31 -11.94 -14.54
N ALA A 256 8.72 -11.43 -13.46
CA ALA A 256 9.36 -10.52 -12.52
C ALA A 256 9.22 -11.06 -11.09
N GLU A 257 10.33 -11.08 -10.37
CA GLU A 257 10.44 -11.52 -8.98
C GLU A 257 10.39 -10.28 -8.09
N CYS A 258 9.37 -10.20 -7.23
CA CYS A 258 8.98 -8.95 -6.59
C CYS A 258 8.92 -9.06 -5.06
N VAL A 259 9.37 -8.00 -4.40
CA VAL A 259 9.26 -7.83 -2.94
C VAL A 259 8.42 -6.59 -2.65
N VAL A 260 7.33 -6.75 -1.91
CA VAL A 260 6.41 -5.66 -1.60
C VAL A 260 7.15 -4.61 -0.76
N THR A 261 7.12 -3.36 -1.20
CA THR A 261 7.62 -2.20 -0.47
C THR A 261 6.49 -1.44 0.22
N GLN A 262 5.31 -1.35 -0.40
CA GLN A 262 4.16 -0.63 0.16
C GLN A 262 2.84 -1.35 -0.14
N THR A 263 1.88 -1.18 0.77
CA THR A 263 0.53 -1.74 0.65
C THR A 263 -0.50 -0.67 0.99
N LEU A 264 -1.55 -0.53 0.17
CA LEU A 264 -2.56 0.53 0.30
C LEU A 264 -3.96 -0.06 0.15
N GLU A 265 -4.88 0.36 1.01
CA GLU A 265 -6.31 0.09 0.83
C GLU A 265 -6.90 0.99 -0.25
N ALA A 266 -7.66 0.41 -1.18
CA ALA A 266 -8.24 1.11 -2.31
C ALA A 266 -9.63 0.56 -2.66
N GLY A 267 -10.61 0.84 -1.81
CA GLY A 267 -11.99 0.38 -2.01
C GLY A 267 -12.13 -1.11 -1.75
N ASP A 268 -12.57 -1.88 -2.74
CA ASP A 268 -12.70 -3.35 -2.66
C ASP A 268 -11.41 -4.09 -3.04
N HIS A 269 -10.30 -3.36 -3.23
CA HIS A 269 -8.98 -3.89 -3.58
C HIS A 269 -7.88 -3.37 -2.65
N TRP A 270 -6.79 -4.13 -2.58
CA TRP A 270 -5.51 -3.69 -2.04
C TRP A 270 -4.55 -3.41 -3.20
N ILE A 271 -3.80 -2.31 -3.11
CA ILE A 271 -2.71 -1.99 -4.02
C ILE A 271 -1.39 -2.41 -3.36
N PHE A 272 -0.57 -3.11 -4.11
CA PHE A 272 0.79 -3.49 -3.74
C PHE A 272 1.77 -2.78 -4.67
N ILE A 273 2.66 -1.99 -4.08
CA ILE A 273 3.87 -1.50 -4.75
C ILE A 273 5.01 -2.41 -4.32
N ALA A 274 5.79 -2.88 -5.28
CA ALA A 274 6.86 -3.84 -5.04
C ALA A 274 8.12 -3.45 -5.82
N SER A 275 9.28 -3.73 -5.24
CA SER A 275 10.55 -3.71 -5.97
C SER A 275 10.63 -4.91 -6.89
N LEU A 276 11.18 -4.70 -8.08
CA LEU A 276 11.53 -5.77 -9.00
C LEU A 276 13.00 -6.14 -8.76
N ASP A 277 13.20 -7.25 -8.06
CA ASP A 277 14.53 -7.67 -7.57
C ASP A 277 15.17 -8.73 -8.48
N GLY A 278 14.39 -9.31 -9.39
CA GLY A 278 14.84 -10.31 -10.36
C GLY A 278 13.79 -10.55 -11.47
N GLY A 279 14.14 -11.37 -12.44
CA GLY A 279 13.25 -11.71 -13.55
C GLY A 279 14.00 -12.13 -14.82
N ALA A 280 13.23 -12.51 -15.84
CA ALA A 280 13.77 -12.76 -17.16
C ALA A 280 12.73 -12.51 -18.25
N VAL A 281 13.22 -12.12 -19.44
CA VAL A 281 12.46 -12.14 -20.69
C VAL A 281 12.67 -13.50 -21.36
N LEU A 282 11.58 -14.16 -21.71
CA LEU A 282 11.56 -15.51 -22.30
C LEU A 282 11.19 -15.48 -23.79
N GLY A 283 10.64 -14.36 -24.27
CA GLY A 283 10.26 -14.16 -25.67
C GLY A 283 8.92 -14.79 -26.05
N GLY A 284 8.52 -14.57 -27.31
CA GLY A 284 7.20 -14.95 -27.83
C GLY A 284 6.17 -13.81 -27.75
N ALA A 285 4.98 -14.06 -28.30
CA ALA A 285 3.89 -13.08 -28.31
C ALA A 285 3.10 -13.11 -26.99
N PRO A 286 2.77 -11.95 -26.39
CA PRO A 286 2.02 -11.89 -25.15
C PRO A 286 0.55 -12.28 -25.36
N LEU A 287 -0.05 -12.87 -24.33
CA LEU A 287 -1.50 -13.05 -24.25
C LEU A 287 -2.15 -11.72 -23.89
N MET A 288 -3.09 -11.28 -24.73
CA MET A 288 -3.84 -10.06 -24.53
C MET A 288 -5.27 -10.37 -24.09
N TYR A 289 -5.87 -9.44 -23.35
CA TYR A 289 -7.27 -9.51 -23.00
C TYR A 289 -7.97 -8.19 -23.30
N TYR A 290 -9.11 -8.30 -23.98
CA TYR A 290 -9.93 -7.16 -24.37
C TYR A 290 -11.40 -7.60 -24.45
N ARG A 291 -12.32 -6.84 -23.85
CA ARG A 291 -13.77 -7.12 -23.89
C ARG A 291 -14.14 -8.59 -23.61
N ARG A 292 -13.53 -9.21 -22.60
CA ARG A 292 -13.76 -10.62 -22.21
C ARG A 292 -13.31 -11.66 -23.23
N MET A 293 -12.43 -11.28 -24.16
CA MET A 293 -11.81 -12.18 -25.11
C MET A 293 -10.31 -12.21 -24.87
N TYR A 294 -9.73 -13.40 -24.97
CA TYR A 294 -8.30 -13.56 -25.14
C TYR A 294 -7.94 -13.32 -26.60
N LEU A 295 -6.86 -12.57 -26.82
CA LEU A 295 -6.39 -12.18 -28.15
C LEU A 295 -4.88 -12.42 -28.23
N ALA A 296 -4.42 -12.66 -29.46
CA ALA A 296 -3.00 -12.60 -29.79
C ALA A 296 -2.58 -11.14 -30.00
N TRP A 297 -1.36 -10.80 -29.59
CA TRP A 297 -0.75 -9.56 -30.03
C TRP A 297 -0.56 -9.61 -31.55
N PRO A 298 -0.97 -8.56 -32.30
CA PRO A 298 -0.79 -8.54 -33.75
C PRO A 298 0.71 -8.46 -34.10
N GLU A 299 1.01 -8.54 -35.41
CA GLU A 299 2.36 -8.36 -35.95
C GLU A 299 3.13 -7.20 -35.29
N GLU A 300 4.40 -7.43 -34.99
CA GLU A 300 5.29 -6.41 -34.41
C GLU A 300 5.40 -5.21 -35.35
N ARG A 301 4.89 -4.07 -34.90
CA ARG A 301 5.09 -2.78 -35.57
C ARG A 301 5.82 -1.88 -34.58
N PRO A 302 7.11 -1.58 -34.81
CA PRO A 302 7.85 -0.71 -33.92
C PRO A 302 7.15 0.65 -33.87
N ALA A 303 7.10 1.23 -32.67
CA ALA A 303 6.64 2.60 -32.53
C ALA A 303 7.52 3.51 -33.41
N PRO A 304 6.94 4.56 -34.04
CA PRO A 304 7.74 5.55 -34.72
C PRO A 304 8.85 6.06 -33.80
N PRO A 305 10.07 6.27 -34.31
CA PRO A 305 11.16 6.78 -33.49
C PRO A 305 10.75 8.13 -32.88
N LEU A 306 11.08 8.34 -31.61
CA LEU A 306 11.02 9.68 -31.02
C LEU A 306 12.11 10.51 -31.70
N GLU A 307 11.73 11.53 -32.47
CA GLU A 307 12.70 12.51 -32.97
C GLU A 307 13.40 13.13 -31.77
N ARG A 308 14.72 12.96 -31.67
CA ARG A 308 15.51 13.66 -30.66
C ARG A 308 15.79 15.08 -31.17
N GLY A 309 15.01 16.05 -30.70
CA GLY A 309 15.25 17.50 -30.88
C GLY A 309 14.07 18.30 -30.33
N ALA A 310 14.20 19.34 -29.51
CA ALA A 310 15.31 20.27 -29.25
C ALA A 310 15.50 20.55 -27.75
#